data_AF-A0A0T9PIQ2-F1
#
_entry.id   AF-A0A0T9PIQ2-F1
#
_cell.length_a   1.000
_cell.length_b   1.000
_cell.length_c   1.000
_cell.angle_alpha   90.00
_cell.angle_beta   90.00
_cell.angle_gamma   90.00
#
_symmetry.space_group_name_H-M   'P 1'
#
loop_
_entity.id
_entity.type
_entity.pdbx_description
1 polymer ?
#
loop_
_entity_poly.entity_id
_entity_poly.type
_entity_poly.pdbx_seq_one_letter_code
_entity_poly.pdbx_strand_id
1 'polypeptide(L)'
;MGIMVGNHVFSTEISLSVIADIARNTTPPSMSLWEIIKDFFCFTRRAEALECLYQLCHPGYNRDGMVSTGTHNNTDKIFNQLKELAAPGYQDRFSQSESSDNTQQQFIIKDENGEFILHIIRLTNQYLIDILGSPQKTIRLQPATERAWDRGFDRITLLNWSYRPFDPP
;
A
#
# COMPACT_ATOMS: atom_id res chain seq x y z
N MET A 1 0.12 -4.43 29.07
CA MET A 1 1.39 -3.68 29.14
C MET A 1 2.17 -3.96 27.87
N GLY A 2 2.72 -2.93 27.25
CA GLY A 2 3.44 -3.00 25.99
C GLY A 2 4.60 -2.00 25.97
N ILE A 3 5.36 -1.98 24.87
CA ILE A 3 6.41 -0.98 24.66
C ILE A 3 5.76 0.24 24.00
N MET A 4 5.90 1.43 24.61
CA MET A 4 5.49 2.67 23.94
C MET A 4 6.59 3.14 22.99
N VAL A 5 6.20 3.44 21.75
CA VAL A 5 7.08 3.97 20.71
C VAL A 5 6.56 5.36 20.32
N GLY A 6 7.42 6.36 20.41
CA GLY A 6 7.12 7.73 20.01
C GLY A 6 7.46 8.75 21.10
N ASN A 7 7.16 10.01 20.81
CA ASN A 7 7.31 11.10 21.77
C ASN A 7 5.92 11.45 22.35
N HIS A 8 5.91 12.21 23.45
CA HIS A 8 4.78 12.52 24.33
C HIS A 8 3.47 13.02 23.65
N VAL A 9 3.52 13.39 22.36
CA VAL A 9 2.38 13.87 21.56
C VAL A 9 1.86 12.81 20.58
N PHE A 10 2.69 11.87 20.14
CA PHE A 10 2.31 10.76 19.26
C PHE A 10 3.04 9.50 19.73
N SER A 11 2.44 8.80 20.69
CA SER A 11 2.94 7.51 21.17
C SER A 11 2.00 6.40 20.74
N THR A 12 2.55 5.33 20.19
CA THR A 12 1.83 4.09 19.89
C THR A 12 2.32 2.98 20.82
N GLU A 13 1.42 2.15 21.33
CA GLU A 13 1.79 1.02 22.19
C GLU A 13 1.88 -0.26 21.36
N ILE A 14 3.04 -0.92 21.40
CA ILE A 14 3.21 -2.27 20.89
C ILE A 14 2.95 -3.25 22.03
N SER A 15 1.81 -3.95 21.97
CA SER A 15 1.38 -4.91 22.99
C SER A 15 2.39 -6.05 23.19
N LEU A 16 2.56 -6.52 24.44
CA LEU A 16 3.40 -7.68 24.77
C LEU A 16 2.98 -8.96 24.03
N SER A 17 1.70 -9.12 23.69
CA SER A 17 1.22 -10.25 22.88
C SER A 17 1.81 -10.24 21.48
N VAL A 18 1.92 -9.07 20.84
CA VAL A 18 2.56 -8.90 19.53
C VAL A 18 4.06 -9.21 19.62
N ILE A 19 4.72 -8.76 20.69
CA ILE A 19 6.15 -9.05 20.92
C ILE A 19 6.37 -10.55 21.14
N ALA A 20 5.52 -11.20 21.94
CA ALA A 20 5.59 -12.63 22.18
C ALA A 20 5.29 -13.45 20.91
N ASP A 21 4.38 -12.96 20.06
CA ASP A 21 4.09 -13.57 18.76
C ASP A 21 5.30 -13.46 17.82
N ILE A 22 5.91 -12.27 17.70
CA ILE A 22 7.16 -12.07 16.95
C ILE A 22 8.28 -12.97 17.46
N ALA A 23 8.45 -13.10 18.79
CA ALA A 23 9.47 -13.95 19.39
C ALA A 23 9.23 -15.45 19.16
N ARG A 24 7.98 -15.88 18.99
CA ARG A 24 7.58 -17.27 18.69
C ARG A 24 7.52 -17.56 17.20
N ASN A 25 7.43 -16.51 16.38
CA ASN A 25 7.37 -16.64 14.95
C ASN A 25 8.73 -17.08 14.42
N THR A 26 8.82 -18.35 14.02
CA THR A 26 10.03 -18.95 13.42
C THR A 26 10.07 -18.76 11.91
N THR A 27 9.07 -18.09 11.32
CA THR A 27 9.14 -17.75 9.89
C THR A 27 10.29 -16.77 9.67
N PRO A 28 11.17 -17.05 8.69
CA PRO A 28 12.24 -16.13 8.36
C PRO A 28 11.64 -14.77 7.98
N PRO A 29 12.27 -13.65 8.38
CA PRO A 29 11.78 -12.33 8.01
C PRO A 29 11.72 -12.24 6.48
N SER A 30 10.53 -12.01 5.95
CA SER A 30 10.35 -11.77 4.52
C SER A 30 11.08 -10.48 4.15
N MET A 31 11.89 -10.53 3.08
CA MET A 31 12.52 -9.32 2.56
C MET A 31 11.43 -8.33 2.15
N SER A 32 11.59 -7.07 2.56
CA SER A 32 10.68 -6.02 2.10
C SER A 32 10.78 -5.89 0.58
N LEU A 33 9.68 -5.52 -0.09
CA LEU A 33 9.65 -5.28 -1.53
C LEU A 33 10.84 -4.42 -2.01
N TRP A 34 11.17 -3.37 -1.25
CA TRP A 34 12.32 -2.51 -1.54
C TRP A 34 13.64 -3.27 -1.53
N GLU A 35 13.88 -4.14 -0.55
CA GLU A 35 15.14 -4.89 -0.45
C GLU A 35 15.34 -5.87 -1.62
N ILE A 36 14.26 -6.34 -2.23
CA ILE A 36 14.30 -7.21 -3.41
C ILE A 36 14.67 -6.41 -4.66
N ILE A 37 14.07 -5.22 -4.85
CA ILE A 37 14.25 -4.42 -6.08
C ILE A 37 15.31 -3.32 -5.97
N LYS A 38 15.94 -3.13 -4.81
CA LYS A 38 16.90 -2.02 -4.58
C LYS A 38 18.06 -2.01 -5.58
N ASP A 39 18.47 -3.19 -6.04
CA ASP A 39 19.58 -3.33 -7.00
C ASP A 39 19.22 -2.76 -8.38
N PHE A 40 17.92 -2.65 -8.68
CA PHE A 40 17.46 -2.10 -9.95
C PHE A 40 17.69 -0.59 -10.03
N PHE A 41 17.87 0.09 -8.90
CA PHE A 41 17.96 1.54 -8.81
C PHE A 41 19.34 1.98 -8.35
N CYS A 42 19.90 2.99 -9.02
CA CYS A 42 21.10 3.64 -8.52
C CYS A 42 20.82 4.36 -7.19
N PHE A 43 21.81 4.39 -6.29
CA PHE A 43 21.69 5.00 -4.96
C PHE A 43 21.16 6.45 -5.01
N THR A 44 21.58 7.24 -6.01
CA THR A 44 21.13 8.63 -6.21
C THR A 44 19.63 8.77 -6.51
N ARG A 45 19.02 7.74 -7.11
CA ARG A 45 17.60 7.72 -7.51
C ARG A 45 16.71 6.97 -6.52
N ARG A 46 17.28 6.49 -5.41
CA ARG A 46 16.59 5.69 -4.39
C ARG A 46 15.36 6.37 -3.81
N ALA A 47 15.47 7.66 -3.47
CA ALA A 47 14.37 8.40 -2.86
C ALA A 47 13.17 8.49 -3.81
N GLU A 48 13.41 8.80 -5.08
CA GLU A 48 12.36 8.91 -6.10
C GLU A 48 11.71 7.55 -6.39
N ALA A 49 12.51 6.47 -6.44
CA ALA A 49 11.99 5.13 -6.64
C ALA A 49 11.10 4.66 -5.48
N LEU A 50 11.50 4.95 -4.23
CA LEU A 50 10.70 4.66 -3.04
C LEU A 50 9.37 5.40 -3.05
N GLU A 51 9.37 6.68 -3.44
CA GLU A 51 8.15 7.48 -3.57
C GLU A 51 7.20 6.89 -4.62
N CYS A 52 7.72 6.49 -5.79
CA CYS A 52 6.93 5.82 -6.82
C CYS A 52 6.32 4.50 -6.30
N LEU A 53 7.10 3.69 -5.60
CA LEU A 53 6.63 2.43 -5.00
C LEU A 53 5.54 2.66 -3.96
N TYR A 54 5.69 3.69 -3.13
CA TYR A 54 4.69 4.07 -2.14
C TYR A 54 3.37 4.43 -2.82
N GLN A 55 3.41 5.26 -3.85
CA GLN A 55 2.21 5.65 -4.60
C GLN A 55 1.54 4.48 -5.33
N LEU A 56 2.33 3.52 -5.85
CA LEU A 56 1.80 2.28 -6.43
C LEU A 56 1.13 1.40 -5.37
N CYS A 57 1.71 1.28 -4.18
CA CYS A 57 1.17 0.43 -3.12
C CYS A 57 -0.04 1.05 -2.37
N HIS A 58 -0.22 2.36 -2.50
CA HIS A 58 -1.25 3.15 -1.83
C HIS A 58 -2.03 4.03 -2.82
N PRO A 59 -2.77 3.42 -3.77
CA PRO A 59 -3.60 4.16 -4.71
C PRO A 59 -4.63 5.00 -3.95
N GLY A 60 -4.53 6.32 -4.09
CA GLY A 60 -5.44 7.29 -3.47
C GLY A 60 -4.79 8.25 -2.48
N TYR A 61 -3.58 7.97 -1.99
CA TYR A 61 -2.80 8.94 -1.22
C TYR A 61 -1.90 9.74 -2.15
N ASN A 62 -2.08 11.07 -2.18
CA ASN A 62 -1.20 11.96 -2.92
C ASN A 62 -0.02 12.40 -2.03
N ARG A 63 0.91 13.17 -2.63
CA ARG A 63 2.17 13.66 -2.03
C ARG A 63 1.97 14.45 -0.71
N ASP A 64 0.74 14.85 -0.38
CA ASP A 64 0.39 15.60 0.84
C ASP A 64 -0.26 14.72 1.93
N GLY A 65 -0.38 13.40 1.71
CA GLY A 65 -1.13 12.51 2.62
C GLY A 65 -2.65 12.70 2.55
N MET A 66 -3.14 13.55 1.64
CA MET A 66 -4.56 13.70 1.37
C MET A 66 -5.05 12.57 0.46
N VAL A 67 -6.25 12.08 0.78
CA VAL A 67 -7.02 11.22 -0.13
C VAL A 67 -7.38 12.07 -1.34
N SER A 68 -6.72 11.80 -2.47
CA SER A 68 -7.02 12.44 -3.74
C SER A 68 -8.34 11.87 -4.26
N THR A 69 -9.44 12.52 -3.87
CA THR A 69 -10.81 12.25 -4.33
C THR A 69 -10.92 12.62 -5.81
N GLY A 70 -10.36 11.79 -6.70
CA GLY A 70 -10.48 11.99 -8.14
C GLY A 70 -9.23 11.79 -8.99
N THR A 71 -8.12 11.26 -8.47
CA THR A 71 -6.97 10.93 -9.33
C THR A 71 -7.19 9.59 -10.04
N HIS A 72 -8.07 9.65 -11.03
CA HIS A 72 -8.09 8.72 -12.15
C HIS A 72 -6.69 8.74 -12.81
N ASN A 73 -6.07 7.57 -12.99
CA ASN A 73 -5.10 7.28 -14.05
C ASN A 73 -3.64 7.76 -13.95
N ASN A 74 -3.03 7.90 -12.78
CA ASN A 74 -1.58 8.11 -12.72
C ASN A 74 -0.75 6.85 -12.43
N THR A 75 -1.37 5.69 -12.16
CA THR A 75 -0.63 4.43 -11.92
C THR A 75 0.31 4.10 -13.08
N ASP A 76 -0.16 4.27 -14.31
CA ASP A 76 0.61 4.05 -15.54
C ASP A 76 1.85 4.96 -15.61
N LYS A 77 1.66 6.24 -15.33
CA LYS A 77 2.73 7.24 -15.31
C LYS A 77 3.75 6.95 -14.21
N ILE A 78 3.28 6.59 -13.02
CA ILE A 78 4.14 6.27 -11.88
C ILE A 78 4.92 4.99 -12.17
N PHE A 79 4.31 3.98 -12.78
CA PHE A 79 4.98 2.74 -13.15
C PHE A 79 6.02 2.97 -14.24
N ASN A 80 5.71 3.77 -15.26
CA ASN A 80 6.67 4.17 -16.29
C ASN A 80 7.82 5.00 -15.70
N GLN A 81 7.53 5.94 -14.79
CA GLN A 81 8.56 6.69 -14.08
C GLN A 81 9.46 5.76 -13.26
N LEU A 82 8.88 4.78 -12.56
CA LEU A 82 9.65 3.76 -11.84
C LEU A 82 10.56 2.97 -12.80
N LYS A 83 10.06 2.60 -13.98
CA LYS A 83 10.84 1.93 -15.03
C LYS A 83 12.00 2.80 -15.55
N GLU A 84 11.80 4.10 -15.73
CA GLU A 84 12.84 5.03 -16.17
C GLU A 84 13.93 5.28 -15.10
N LEU A 85 13.55 5.19 -13.82
CA LEU A 85 14.50 5.29 -12.70
C LEU A 85 15.37 4.04 -12.58
N ALA A 86 14.89 2.89 -13.04
CA ALA A 86 15.64 1.65 -13.06
C ALA A 86 16.81 1.72 -14.06
N ALA A 87 17.91 1.05 -13.72
CA ALA A 87 19.06 0.92 -14.62
C ALA A 87 18.64 0.18 -15.91
N PRO A 88 19.26 0.51 -17.06
CA PRO A 88 18.82 0.05 -18.38
C PRO A 88 18.76 -1.49 -18.50
N GLY A 89 19.62 -2.22 -17.76
CA GLY A 89 19.59 -3.70 -17.75
C GLY A 89 18.38 -4.32 -17.05
N TYR A 90 17.66 -3.56 -16.21
CA TYR A 90 16.50 -4.04 -15.46
C TYR A 90 15.17 -3.60 -16.05
N GLN A 91 15.16 -2.70 -17.05
CA GLN A 91 13.92 -2.18 -17.65
C GLN A 91 13.05 -3.26 -18.30
N ASP A 92 13.67 -4.34 -18.79
CA ASP A 92 12.97 -5.50 -19.37
C ASP A 92 12.14 -6.27 -18.32
N ARG A 93 12.52 -6.18 -17.04
CA ARG A 93 11.80 -6.82 -15.92
C ARG A 93 10.46 -6.14 -15.63
N PHE A 94 10.23 -4.94 -16.15
CA PHE A 94 8.99 -4.18 -16.01
C PHE A 94 8.08 -4.45 -17.20
N SER A 95 7.05 -5.26 -16.96
CA SER A 95 6.01 -5.60 -17.92
C SER A 95 4.71 -4.88 -17.56
N GLN A 96 4.10 -4.28 -18.57
CA GLN A 96 2.78 -3.66 -18.46
C GLN A 96 1.89 -4.26 -19.54
N SER A 97 0.69 -4.69 -19.18
CA SER A 97 -0.29 -5.21 -20.11
C SER A 97 -1.66 -4.65 -19.80
N GLU A 98 -2.38 -4.27 -20.84
CA GLU A 98 -3.75 -3.77 -20.75
C GLU A 98 -4.68 -4.75 -21.46
N SER A 99 -5.83 -5.02 -20.85
CA SER A 99 -6.86 -5.84 -21.48
C SER A 99 -7.48 -5.09 -22.66
N SER A 100 -7.90 -5.81 -23.69
CA SER A 100 -8.57 -5.26 -24.90
C SER A 100 -9.73 -4.32 -24.57
N ASP A 101 -10.42 -4.59 -23.47
CA ASP A 101 -11.61 -3.87 -23.04
C ASP A 101 -11.29 -2.62 -22.21
N ASN A 102 -10.01 -2.31 -21.98
CA ASN A 102 -9.52 -1.20 -21.10
C ASN A 102 -10.09 -1.26 -19.67
N THR A 103 -10.63 -2.41 -19.27
CA THR A 103 -11.27 -2.64 -17.96
C THR A 103 -10.27 -3.10 -16.90
N GLN A 104 -9.12 -3.63 -17.35
CA GLN A 104 -8.07 -4.17 -16.51
C GLN A 104 -6.70 -3.75 -17.04
N GLN A 105 -5.88 -3.18 -16.16
CA GLN A 105 -4.46 -2.92 -16.41
C GLN A 105 -3.63 -3.73 -15.42
N GLN A 106 -2.58 -4.38 -15.91
CA GLN A 106 -1.67 -5.18 -15.11
C GLN A 106 -0.25 -4.61 -15.20
N PHE A 107 0.38 -4.50 -14.04
CA PHE A 107 1.76 -4.04 -13.91
C PHE A 107 2.54 -5.12 -13.16
N ILE A 108 3.61 -5.61 -13.77
CA ILE A 108 4.39 -6.75 -13.26
C ILE A 108 5.87 -6.36 -13.24
N ILE A 109 6.51 -6.58 -12.10
CA ILE A 109 7.97 -6.54 -11.95
C ILE A 109 8.44 -7.97 -11.70
N LYS A 110 9.36 -8.46 -12.54
CA LYS A 110 9.88 -9.82 -12.44
C LYS A 110 11.26 -9.87 -11.80
N ASP A 111 11.53 -10.99 -11.14
CA ASP A 111 12.84 -11.38 -10.64
C ASP A 111 13.75 -11.88 -11.77
N GLU A 112 15.03 -12.12 -11.47
CA GLU A 112 15.99 -12.76 -12.38
C GLU A 112 15.48 -14.10 -12.93
N ASN A 113 14.78 -14.88 -12.09
CA ASN A 113 14.21 -16.18 -12.42
C ASN A 113 12.92 -16.11 -13.26
N GLY A 114 12.38 -14.90 -13.49
CA GLY A 114 11.14 -14.70 -14.24
C GLY A 114 9.86 -14.77 -13.37
N GLU A 115 9.99 -15.13 -12.10
CA GLU A 115 8.91 -15.04 -11.11
C GLU A 115 8.52 -13.58 -10.84
N PHE A 116 7.29 -13.31 -10.42
CA PHE A 116 6.86 -11.94 -10.10
C PHE A 116 7.34 -11.52 -8.71
N ILE A 117 7.94 -10.34 -8.61
CA ILE A 117 8.26 -9.67 -7.35
C ILE A 117 7.07 -8.83 -6.90
N LEU A 118 6.49 -8.09 -7.84
CA LEU A 118 5.34 -7.22 -7.64
C LEU A 118 4.39 -7.42 -8.80
N HIS A 119 3.14 -7.74 -8.50
CA HIS A 119 2.06 -7.84 -9.47
C HIS A 119 0.90 -7.00 -9.00
N ILE A 120 0.53 -6.02 -9.81
CA ILE A 120 -0.56 -5.10 -9.56
C ILE A 120 -1.61 -5.32 -10.63
N ILE A 121 -2.85 -5.53 -10.22
CA ILE A 121 -4.00 -5.60 -11.11
C ILE A 121 -4.94 -4.45 -10.76
N ARG A 122 -5.07 -3.52 -11.69
CA ARG A 122 -6.02 -2.42 -11.60
C ARG A 122 -7.27 -2.79 -12.38
N LEU A 123 -8.38 -2.84 -11.67
CA LEU A 123 -9.73 -3.02 -12.19
C LEU A 123 -10.48 -1.68 -12.08
N THR A 124 -11.64 -1.59 -12.72
CA THR A 124 -12.50 -0.39 -12.66
C THR A 124 -12.88 0.03 -11.25
N ASN A 125 -13.07 -0.93 -10.33
CA ASN A 125 -13.57 -0.67 -8.96
C ASN A 125 -12.62 -1.20 -7.86
N GLN A 126 -11.51 -1.82 -8.23
CA GLN A 126 -10.61 -2.50 -7.30
C GLN A 126 -9.17 -2.41 -7.77
N TYR A 127 -8.25 -2.53 -6.81
CA TYR A 127 -6.82 -2.54 -7.02
C TYR A 127 -6.24 -3.68 -6.19
N LEU A 128 -5.68 -4.68 -6.88
CA LEU A 128 -5.07 -5.87 -6.28
C LEU A 128 -3.56 -5.71 -6.34
N ILE A 129 -2.89 -6.05 -5.23
CA ILE A 129 -1.45 -5.97 -5.08
C ILE A 129 -0.97 -7.31 -4.52
N ASP A 130 -0.19 -8.02 -5.31
CA ASP A 130 0.54 -9.22 -4.94
C ASP A 130 2.03 -8.91 -4.86
N ILE A 131 2.63 -9.18 -3.71
CA ILE A 131 4.05 -9.00 -3.46
C ILE A 131 4.62 -10.36 -3.07
N LEU A 132 5.76 -10.74 -3.66
CA LEU A 132 6.43 -12.00 -3.33
C LEU A 132 6.66 -12.12 -1.81
N GLY A 133 6.21 -13.24 -1.23
CA GLY A 133 6.38 -13.52 0.19
C GLY A 133 5.48 -12.71 1.14
N SER A 134 4.49 -11.96 0.62
CA SER A 134 3.46 -11.27 1.42
C SER A 134 2.05 -11.70 1.00
N PRO A 135 1.06 -11.64 1.91
CA PRO A 135 -0.32 -11.92 1.55
C PRO A 135 -0.85 -10.87 0.57
N GLN A 136 -1.66 -11.31 -0.40
CA GLN A 136 -2.32 -10.45 -1.37
C GLN A 136 -3.13 -9.34 -0.67
N LYS A 137 -3.00 -8.11 -1.16
CA LYS A 137 -3.73 -6.94 -0.65
C LYS A 137 -4.73 -6.45 -1.70
N THR A 138 -5.99 -6.39 -1.29
CA THR A 138 -7.10 -5.87 -2.11
C THR A 138 -7.56 -4.52 -1.60
N ILE A 139 -7.55 -3.51 -2.46
CA ILE A 139 -8.01 -2.15 -2.16
C ILE A 139 -9.23 -1.86 -3.04
N ARG A 140 -10.38 -1.52 -2.44
CA ARG A 140 -11.58 -1.13 -3.20
C ARG A 140 -11.50 0.36 -3.52
N LEU A 141 -11.53 0.70 -4.81
CA LEU A 141 -11.53 2.08 -5.28
C LEU A 141 -12.97 2.58 -5.20
N GLN A 142 -13.29 3.46 -4.25
CA GLN A 142 -14.64 4.03 -4.19
C GLN A 142 -14.85 4.99 -5.38
N PRO A 143 -15.93 4.87 -6.16
CA PRO A 143 -16.25 5.85 -7.19
C PRO A 143 -16.50 7.21 -6.55
N ALA A 144 -16.06 8.28 -7.21
CA ALA A 144 -16.11 9.67 -6.72
C ALA A 144 -17.53 10.28 -6.70
N THR A 145 -18.53 9.52 -6.24
CA THR A 145 -19.92 9.97 -6.18
C THR A 145 -20.55 9.61 -4.83
N GLU A 146 -19.88 9.97 -3.74
CA GLU A 146 -20.54 10.27 -2.47
C GLU A 146 -19.57 11.09 -1.64
N ARG A 147 -19.79 12.40 -1.55
CA ARG A 147 -19.06 13.21 -0.58
C ARG A 147 -19.42 12.66 0.79
N ALA A 148 -18.44 12.52 1.68
CA ALA A 148 -18.67 12.06 3.04
C ALA A 148 -19.69 12.92 3.83
N TRP A 149 -20.06 14.10 3.32
CA TRP A 149 -21.06 15.01 3.86
C TRP A 149 -22.48 14.81 3.30
N ASP A 150 -22.66 14.03 2.22
CA ASP A 150 -23.99 13.66 1.66
C ASP A 150 -24.62 12.48 2.42
N ARG A 151 -23.81 11.70 3.14
CA ARG A 151 -24.32 10.86 4.22
C ARG A 151 -24.53 11.77 5.42
N GLY A 152 -25.80 12.07 5.71
CA GLY A 152 -26.19 12.82 6.90
C GLY A 152 -25.38 12.37 8.14
N PHE A 153 -25.09 13.34 9.00
CA PHE A 153 -24.24 13.27 10.19
C PHE A 153 -24.71 12.27 11.28
N ASP A 154 -25.45 11.21 10.93
CA ASP A 154 -26.16 10.34 11.85
C ASP A 154 -25.44 9.04 12.19
N ARG A 155 -24.19 8.85 11.76
CA ARG A 155 -23.43 7.65 12.17
C ARG A 155 -21.93 7.80 12.09
N ILE A 156 -21.37 8.53 13.06
CA ILE A 156 -19.98 8.29 13.46
C ILE A 156 -19.97 6.97 14.22
N THR A 157 -19.64 5.86 13.54
CA THR A 157 -19.24 4.64 14.24
C THR A 157 -17.82 4.85 14.75
N LEU A 158 -17.68 5.65 15.81
CA LEU A 158 -16.50 5.57 16.67
C LEU A 158 -16.52 4.17 17.27
N LEU A 159 -15.44 3.43 17.05
CA LEU A 159 -15.18 2.16 17.71
C LEU A 159 -15.17 2.40 19.23
N ASN A 160 -16.34 2.15 19.83
CA ASN A 160 -16.66 1.60 21.14
C ASN A 160 -15.64 1.82 22.28
N TRP A 161 -16.02 2.65 23.26
CA TRP A 161 -15.67 2.42 24.67
C TRP A 161 -16.98 2.32 25.46
N SER A 162 -17.17 1.17 26.10
CA SER A 162 -18.38 0.85 26.86
C SER A 162 -18.48 1.68 28.15
N TYR A 163 -19.51 2.51 28.25
CA TYR A 163 -19.92 3.15 29.50
C TYR A 163 -21.34 2.71 29.82
N ARG A 164 -21.53 1.94 30.90
CA ARG A 164 -22.86 1.67 31.45
C ARG A 164 -23.31 2.90 32.24
N PRO A 165 -24.49 3.49 31.98
CA PRO A 165 -25.02 4.50 32.86
C PRO A 165 -25.58 3.87 34.14
N PHE A 166 -25.26 4.55 35.23
CA PHE A 166 -25.66 4.34 36.61
C PHE A 166 -27.12 4.76 36.78
N ASP A 167 -27.92 3.94 37.47
CA ASP A 167 -29.32 4.21 37.82
C ASP A 167 -29.38 4.80 39.23
N PRO A 168 -29.89 6.03 39.41
CA PRO A 168 -30.54 6.31 40.70
C PRO A 168 -31.65 7.41 40.62
N PRO A 169 -32.34 7.65 41.74
CA PRO A 169 -33.28 6.77 42.45
C PRO A 169 -34.75 7.12 42.17
#